data_AF-A0A258GXA4-F1
#
_entry.id   AF-A0A258GXA4-F1
#
_cell.length_a   1.000
_cell.length_b   1.000
_cell.length_c   1.000
_cell.angle_alpha   90.00
_cell.angle_beta   90.00
_cell.angle_gamma   90.00
#
_symmetry.space_group_name_H-M   'P 1'
#
loop_
_entity.id
_entity.type
_entity.pdbx_description
1 polymer ?
#
loop_
_entity_poly.entity_id
_entity_poly.type
_entity_poly.pdbx_seq_one_letter_code
_entity_poly.pdbx_strand_id
1 'polypeptide(L)' 'MRKLIGSLILVAWMVAYIAIAAVIGDRIAGEHWAWKVLYFPIAGLAWVLPLRPLINWIHAKDAPRESPDV' A
#
# COMPACT_ATOMS: atom_id res chain seq x y z
N MET A 1 7.77 -3.81 -18.95
CA MET A 1 8.72 -3.24 -17.95
C MET A 1 8.04 -2.45 -16.84
N ARG A 2 7.07 -1.55 -17.13
CA ARG A 2 6.34 -0.81 -16.09
C ARG A 2 5.69 -1.68 -15.00
N LYS A 3 5.07 -2.82 -15.37
CA LYS A 3 4.47 -3.76 -14.40
C LYS A 3 5.51 -4.31 -13.40
N LEU A 4 6.71 -4.69 -13.86
CA LEU A 4 7.82 -5.15 -13.00
C LEU A 4 8.35 -4.06 -12.07
N ILE A 5 8.53 -2.83 -12.59
CA ILE A 5 8.99 -1.69 -11.79
C ILE A 5 7.95 -1.31 -10.74
N GLY A 6 6.66 -1.32 -11.09
CA GLY A 6 5.56 -1.07 -10.15
C GLY A 6 5.51 -2.10 -9.04
N SER A 7 5.65 -3.39 -9.37
CA SER A 7 5.73 -4.46 -8.37
C SER A 7 6.95 -4.29 -7.45
N LEU A 8 8.11 -3.93 -7.98
CA LEU A 8 9.32 -3.73 -7.17
C LEU A 8 9.17 -2.53 -6.22
N ILE A 9 8.60 -1.42 -6.70
CA ILE A 9 8.29 -0.25 -5.88
C ILE A 9 7.30 -0.61 -4.77
N LEU A 10 6.27 -1.41 -5.05
CA LEU A 10 5.31 -1.86 -4.04
C LEU A 10 5.98 -2.67 -2.95
N VAL A 11 6.85 -3.61 -3.32
CA VAL A 11 7.58 -4.44 -2.36
C VAL A 11 8.51 -3.59 -1.51
N ALA A 12 9.30 -2.70 -2.12
CA ALA A 12 10.18 -1.79 -1.39
C ALA A 12 9.39 -0.89 -0.42
N TRP A 13 8.25 -0.36 -0.87
CA TRP A 13 7.34 0.41 -0.03
C TRP A 13 6.78 -0.42 1.13
N MET A 14 6.36 -1.65 0.88
CA MET A 14 5.81 -2.54 1.89
C MET A 14 6.85 -2.85 2.99
N VAL A 15 8.10 -3.12 2.59
CA VAL A 15 9.20 -3.37 3.54
C VAL A 15 9.45 -2.13 4.41
N ALA A 16 9.55 -0.95 3.79
CA ALA A 16 9.73 0.30 4.52
C ALA A 16 8.56 0.59 5.48
N TYR A 17 7.33 0.39 5.00
CA TYR A 17 6.11 0.58 5.77
C TYR A 17 6.06 -0.34 6.99
N ILE A 18 6.31 -1.65 6.81
CA ILE A 18 6.32 -2.63 7.89
C ILE A 18 7.40 -2.29 8.92
N ALA A 19 8.61 -1.91 8.48
CA ALA A 19 9.68 -1.51 9.38
C ALA A 19 9.28 -0.30 10.25
N ILE A 20 8.70 0.73 9.65
CA ILE A 20 8.20 1.91 10.38
C ILE A 20 7.06 1.53 11.32
N ALA A 21 6.10 0.74 10.86
CA ALA A 21 4.96 0.31 11.66
C ALA A 21 5.41 -0.56 12.85
N ALA A 22 6.39 -1.44 12.67
CA ALA A 22 6.93 -2.25 13.76
C ALA A 22 7.58 -1.38 14.84
N VAL A 23 8.42 -0.42 14.45
CA VAL A 23 9.09 0.49 15.40
C VAL A 23 8.09 1.35 16.17
N ILE A 24 7.06 1.88 15.50
CA ILE A 24 6.02 2.68 16.17
C ILE A 24 5.13 1.79 17.05
N GLY A 25 4.76 0.60 16.57
CA GLY A 25 3.97 -0.37 17.29
C GLY A 25 4.63 -0.83 18.58
N ASP A 26 5.95 -1.04 18.57
CA ASP A 26 6.73 -1.39 19.76
C ASP A 26 6.66 -0.29 20.83
N ARG A 27 6.74 0.98 20.42
CA ARG A 27 6.57 2.13 21.35
C ARG A 27 5.16 2.20 21.92
N ILE A 28 4.14 1.88 21.12
CA ILE A 28 2.73 1.90 21.56
C ILE A 28 2.37 0.66 22.39
N ALA A 29 3.15 -0.42 22.32
CA ALA A 29 2.91 -1.63 23.10
C ALA A 29 3.03 -1.39 24.61
N GLY A 30 3.91 -0.47 25.04
CA GLY A 30 4.06 -0.07 26.45
C GLY A 30 3.02 0.94 26.94
N GLU A 31 2.23 1.52 26.04
CA GLU A 31 1.30 2.61 26.34
C GLU A 31 -0.09 2.12 26.78
N HIS A 32 -0.91 3.09 27.23
CA HIS A 32 -2.30 2.87 27.60
C HIS A 32 -3.10 2.16 26.49
N TRP A 33 -3.98 1.23 26.86
CA TRP A 33 -4.68 0.33 25.94
C TRP A 33 -5.46 1.05 24.82
N ALA A 34 -5.97 2.25 25.10
CA ALA A 34 -6.69 3.08 24.13
C ALA A 34 -5.82 3.40 22.90
N TRP A 35 -4.52 3.62 23.08
CA TRP A 35 -3.59 3.91 21.97
C TRP A 35 -3.39 2.70 21.07
N LYS A 36 -3.42 1.49 21.63
CA LYS A 36 -3.35 0.24 20.86
C LYS A 36 -4.58 0.08 19.98
N VAL A 37 -5.76 0.32 20.56
CA VAL A 37 -7.05 0.25 19.85
C VAL A 37 -7.14 1.29 18.73
N LEU A 38 -6.51 2.45 18.88
CA LEU A 38 -6.46 3.45 17.82
C LEU A 38 -5.39 3.11 16.76
N TYR A 39 -4.19 2.76 17.19
CA TYR A 39 -3.04 2.59 16.31
C TYR A 39 -3.15 1.38 15.39
N PHE A 40 -3.47 0.20 15.94
CA PHE A 40 -3.43 -1.03 15.15
C PHE A 40 -4.43 -1.05 13.98
N PRO A 41 -5.69 -0.59 14.13
CA PRO A 41 -6.60 -0.46 12.99
C PRO A 41 -6.15 0.60 11.98
N ILE A 42 -5.64 1.75 12.44
CA ILE A 42 -5.16 2.80 11.54
C ILE A 42 -3.96 2.32 10.73
N ALA A 43 -2.97 1.69 11.38
CA ALA A 43 -1.84 1.07 10.69
C ALA A 43 -2.32 -0.04 9.74
N GLY A 44 -3.23 -0.90 10.21
CA GLY A 44 -3.82 -1.96 9.40
C GLY A 44 -4.59 -1.48 8.16
N LEU A 45 -5.02 -0.21 8.09
CA LEU A 45 -5.71 0.37 6.94
C LEU A 45 -4.83 1.35 6.14
N ALA A 46 -3.85 1.99 6.76
CA ALA A 46 -3.00 3.00 6.13
C ALA A 46 -2.17 2.41 4.97
N TRP A 47 -1.79 1.13 5.03
CA TRP A 47 -1.06 0.47 3.94
C TRP A 47 -1.88 0.32 2.65
N VAL A 48 -3.20 0.51 2.67
CA VAL A 48 -4.06 0.45 1.48
C VAL A 48 -3.94 1.71 0.60
N LEU A 49 -3.55 2.85 1.18
CA LEU A 49 -3.34 4.11 0.44
C LEU A 49 -2.46 3.97 -0.82
N PRO A 50 -1.28 3.33 -0.78
CA PRO A 50 -0.43 3.13 -1.96
C PRO A 50 -1.03 2.18 -3.02
N LEU A 51 -2.01 1.33 -2.69
CA LEU A 51 -2.56 0.35 -3.65
C LEU A 51 -3.32 1.03 -4.78
N ARG A 52 -4.19 2.00 -4.48
CA ARG A 52 -5.02 2.68 -5.49
C ARG A 52 -4.21 3.36 -6.61
N PRO A 53 -3.25 4.26 -6.32
CA PRO A 53 -2.48 4.93 -7.37
C PRO A 53 -1.60 3.95 -8.15
N LEU A 54 -1.05 2.93 -7.49
CA LEU A 54 -0.20 1.94 -8.15
C LEU A 54 -1.02 1.06 -9.10
N ILE A 55 -2.17 0.55 -8.66
CA ILE A 55 -3.07 -0.26 -9.49
C ILE A 55 -3.54 0.55 -10.69
N ASN A 56 -3.90 1.82 -10.51
CA ASN A 56 -4.24 2.71 -11.60
C ASN A 56 -3.07 2.88 -12.58
N TRP A 57 -1.84 3.05 -12.09
CA TRP A 57 -0.67 3.19 -12.96
C TRP A 57 -0.32 1.91 -13.73
N ILE A 58 -0.53 0.75 -13.13
CA ILE A 58 -0.36 -0.58 -13.76
C ILE A 58 -1.42 -0.82 -14.83
N HIS A 59 -2.68 -0.43 -14.58
CA HIS A 59 -3.82 -0.65 -15.49
C HIS A 59 -4.09 0.49 -16.48
N ALA A 60 -3.50 1.67 -16.32
CA ALA A 60 -3.75 2.85 -17.16
C ALA A 60 -3.42 2.70 -18.67
N LYS A 61 -2.94 1.54 -19.12
CA LYS A 61 -2.73 1.25 -20.55
C LYS A 61 -3.46 0.01 -21.07
N ASP A 62 -4.26 -0.65 -20.24
CA ASP A 62 -5.11 -1.77 -20.66
C ASP A 62 -6.50 -1.28 -21.13
N ALA A 63 -6.58 -0.03 -21.64
CA ALA A 63 -7.77 0.45 -22.34
C ALA A 63 -8.06 -0.52 -23.50
N PRO A 64 -9.27 -1.10 -23.59
CA PRO A 64 -9.65 -1.92 -24.72
C PRO A 64 -9.36 -1.12 -25.97
N ARG A 65 -8.56 -1.68 -26.90
CA ARG A 65 -8.65 -1.22 -28.28
C ARG A 65 -10.09 -1.52 -28.68
N GLU A 66 -10.97 -0.53 -28.65
CA GLU A 66 -12.19 -0.57 -29.44
C GLU A 66 -11.71 -0.84 -30.87
N SER A 67 -11.87 -2.07 -31.31
CA SER A 67 -11.83 -2.41 -32.73
C SER A 67 -12.93 -1.57 -33.35
N PRO A 68 -12.65 -0.66 -34.30
CA PRO A 68 -13.70 -0.04 -35.08
C PRO A 68 -14.44 -1.21 -35.75
N ASP A 69 -15.70 -1.42 -35.37
CA ASP A 69 -16.57 -2.36 -36.04
C ASP A 69 -16.65 -1.92 -37.51
N VAL A 70 -16.01 -2.70 -38.38
CA VAL A 70 -16.02 -2.57 -39.84
C VAL A 70 -17.29 -3.15 -40.43
#